data_AF-A0A0A1D6G0-F1
#
_entry.id   AF-A0A0A1D6G0-F1
#
_cell.length_a   1.000
_cell.length_b   1.000
_cell.length_c   1.000
_cell.angle_alpha   90.00
_cell.angle_beta   90.00
_cell.angle_gamma   90.00
#
_symmetry.space_group_name_H-M   'P 1'
#
loop_
_entity.id
_entity.type
_entity.pdbx_description
1 polymer ?
#
loop_
_entity_poly.entity_id
_entity_poly.type
_entity_poly.pdbx_seq_one_letter_code
_entity_poly.pdbx_strand_id
1 'polypeptide(L)'
;MLPAQGQLTAGAGFVAAAGLPGEQRSYIVWWQGEEMVRVDVLANFSPQSMSDYVKAEWFKVPLAPGQPCVTGVYIDPLRPDEYVPTFTHPIVKDGALAGVVGMDVTAQALKRTALATLRSSGPHAALVNTGGPSIVSASADVAAGDIVTAAEGAQEFPVGRQFTIFSATASRRPAQTAERCPVQTAKRRPAGSPCQHSDVR
;
A
#
# COMPACT_ATOMS: atom_id res chain seq x y z
N MET A 1 13.41 -11.41 -22.88
CA MET A 1 14.10 -10.91 -21.67
C MET A 1 13.27 -11.39 -20.48
N LEU A 2 13.76 -12.38 -19.74
CA LEU A 2 13.10 -12.84 -18.51
C LEU A 2 13.30 -11.74 -17.44
N PRO A 3 12.30 -11.37 -16.64
CA PRO A 3 12.52 -10.44 -15.53
C PRO A 3 13.55 -11.04 -14.57
N ALA A 4 14.45 -10.19 -14.07
CA ALA A 4 15.52 -10.58 -13.16
C ALA A 4 14.98 -11.30 -11.92
N GLN A 5 15.79 -12.20 -11.37
CA GLN A 5 15.44 -12.95 -10.16
C GLN A 5 15.37 -12.00 -8.95
N GLY A 6 14.13 -11.73 -8.51
CA GLY A 6 13.73 -12.06 -7.14
C GLY A 6 14.09 -11.10 -6.01
N GLN A 7 14.03 -9.78 -6.19
CA GLN A 7 13.96 -8.90 -5.03
C GLN A 7 12.53 -8.85 -4.50
N LEU A 8 12.34 -9.36 -3.28
CA LEU A 8 11.07 -9.27 -2.57
C LEU A 8 10.77 -7.82 -2.18
N THR A 9 11.83 -7.10 -1.82
CA THR A 9 11.79 -5.73 -1.31
C THR A 9 11.89 -4.72 -2.45
N ALA A 10 10.90 -3.83 -2.56
CA ALA A 10 10.91 -2.70 -3.48
C ALA A 10 11.62 -1.47 -2.89
N GLY A 11 11.58 -1.37 -1.57
CA GLY A 11 12.21 -0.30 -0.83
C GLY A 11 12.16 -0.55 0.67
N ALA A 12 13.00 0.15 1.41
CA ALA A 12 13.05 0.06 2.85
C ALA A 12 13.69 1.33 3.41
N GLY A 13 13.45 1.59 4.68
CA GLY A 13 14.05 2.73 5.33
C GLY A 13 13.54 3.00 6.72
N PHE A 14 13.77 4.22 7.17
CA PHE A 14 13.45 4.68 8.50
C PHE A 14 12.78 6.05 8.45
N VAL A 15 11.75 6.20 9.28
CA VAL A 15 11.07 7.47 9.51
C VAL A 15 11.08 7.76 11.00
N ALA A 16 11.64 8.91 11.37
CA ALA A 16 11.68 9.37 12.75
C ALA A 16 10.27 9.72 13.27
N ALA A 17 10.00 9.40 14.53
CA ALA A 17 8.85 9.95 15.24
C ALA A 17 9.02 11.47 15.40
N ALA A 18 7.91 12.22 15.27
CA ALA A 18 7.93 13.65 15.48
C ALA A 18 8.41 13.98 16.91
N GLY A 19 9.42 14.85 17.05
CA GLY A 19 9.89 15.33 18.34
C GLY A 19 11.17 14.68 18.91
N LEU A 20 11.92 13.88 18.12
CA LEU A 20 13.33 13.61 18.44
C LEU A 20 14.10 14.95 18.54
N PRO A 21 15.08 15.09 19.46
CA PRO A 21 15.52 16.38 19.97
C PRO A 21 16.14 17.26 18.86
N GLY A 22 15.38 18.29 18.46
CA GLY A 22 15.74 19.24 17.42
C GLY A 22 14.52 19.66 16.60
N GLU A 23 13.74 20.61 17.12
CA GLU A 23 12.66 21.37 16.48
C GLU A 23 12.08 20.81 15.15
N GLN A 24 10.89 20.20 15.23
CA GLN A 24 9.90 20.17 14.13
C GLN A 24 10.38 19.62 12.77
N ARG A 25 11.42 18.76 12.72
CA ARG A 25 11.86 18.13 11.47
C ARG A 25 11.55 16.63 11.47
N SER A 26 10.60 16.23 10.64
CA SER A 26 10.42 14.83 10.26
C SER A 26 11.65 14.37 9.48
N TYR A 27 12.36 13.37 10.00
CA TYR A 27 13.52 12.77 9.31
C TYR A 27 13.11 11.48 8.63
N ILE A 28 13.36 11.39 7.33
CA ILE A 28 13.14 10.18 6.56
C ILE A 28 14.40 9.84 5.77
N VAL A 29 14.77 8.57 5.79
CA VAL A 29 15.78 8.00 4.88
C VAL A 29 15.18 6.74 4.29
N TRP A 30 15.20 6.67 2.96
CA TRP A 30 14.59 5.57 2.24
C TRP A 30 15.49 5.15 1.08
N TRP A 31 15.50 3.85 0.81
CA TRP A 31 16.19 3.23 -0.32
C TRP A 31 15.18 2.51 -1.18
N GLN A 32 15.33 2.58 -2.51
CA GLN A 32 14.39 2.00 -3.46
C GLN A 32 15.09 1.38 -4.68
N GLY A 33 14.34 0.54 -5.38
CA GLY A 33 14.76 -0.10 -6.61
C GLY A 33 15.63 -1.34 -6.35
N GLU A 34 16.00 -2.03 -7.42
CA GLU A 34 16.78 -3.28 -7.35
C GLU A 34 18.12 -3.06 -6.62
N GLU A 35 18.82 -1.97 -6.95
CA GLU A 35 20.10 -1.64 -6.30
C GLU A 35 19.94 -0.98 -4.92
N MET A 36 18.70 -0.83 -4.42
CA MET A 36 18.36 -0.18 -3.14
C MET A 36 19.13 1.13 -2.99
N VAL A 37 18.96 2.04 -3.95
CA VAL A 37 19.64 3.34 -3.95
C VAL A 37 18.90 4.30 -3.03
N ARG A 38 19.65 5.09 -2.25
CA ARG A 38 19.05 6.08 -1.35
C ARG A 38 18.35 7.16 -2.17
N VAL A 39 17.08 7.39 -1.88
CA VAL A 39 16.30 8.44 -2.53
C VAL A 39 16.28 9.72 -1.69
N ASP A 40 16.28 10.87 -2.36
CA ASP A 40 15.99 12.15 -1.71
C ASP A 40 14.47 12.31 -1.58
N VAL A 41 13.95 11.74 -0.50
CA VAL A 41 12.52 11.75 -0.21
C VAL A 41 12.02 13.19 -0.09
N LEU A 42 12.77 14.10 0.55
CA LEU A 42 12.28 15.47 0.75
C LEU A 42 12.21 16.25 -0.57
N ALA A 43 13.13 16.00 -1.51
CA ALA A 43 13.08 16.60 -2.84
C ALA A 43 11.91 16.07 -3.70
N ASN A 44 11.45 14.85 -3.44
CA ASN A 44 10.38 14.20 -4.19
C ASN A 44 8.98 14.47 -3.61
N PHE A 45 8.88 15.13 -2.46
CA PHE A 45 7.61 15.36 -1.76
C PHE A 45 7.25 16.84 -1.74
N SER A 46 5.97 17.14 -1.98
CA SER A 46 5.44 18.45 -1.60
C SER A 46 5.35 18.56 -0.06
N PRO A 47 5.36 19.77 0.52
CA PRO A 47 5.14 19.96 1.96
C PRO A 47 3.82 19.33 2.46
N GLN A 48 2.80 19.28 1.60
CA GLN A 48 1.53 18.63 1.89
C GLN A 48 1.66 17.10 1.93
N SER A 49 2.41 16.52 1.00
CA SER A 49 2.72 15.09 0.94
C SER A 49 3.45 14.61 2.21
N MET A 50 4.35 15.41 2.78
CA MET A 50 5.02 15.08 4.06
C MET A 50 4.05 15.06 5.25
N SER A 51 3.08 15.98 5.26
CA SER A 51 2.06 16.06 6.32
C SER A 51 1.05 14.91 6.25
N ASP A 52 0.84 14.35 5.05
CA ASP A 52 -0.02 13.19 4.84
C ASP A 52 0.71 11.88 5.18
N TYR A 53 2.03 11.84 4.98
CA TYR A 53 2.87 10.67 5.27
C TYR A 53 2.87 10.31 6.77
N VAL A 54 2.99 11.31 7.66
CA VAL A 54 2.89 11.08 9.12
C VAL A 54 1.48 10.71 9.59
N LYS A 55 0.47 10.82 8.72
CA LYS A 55 -0.89 10.38 9.00
C LYS A 55 -1.19 8.98 8.47
N ALA A 56 -0.29 8.41 7.66
CA ALA A 56 -0.51 7.12 7.02
C ALA A 56 -0.52 5.97 8.04
N GLU A 57 -1.30 4.93 7.73
CA GLU A 57 -1.49 3.77 8.61
C GLU A 57 -0.17 3.07 8.94
N TRP A 58 0.67 2.82 7.92
CA TRP A 58 1.98 2.17 8.08
C TRP A 58 2.88 2.91 9.09
N PHE A 59 2.70 4.23 9.27
CA PHE A 59 3.47 5.02 10.24
C PHE A 59 2.79 5.11 11.61
N LYS A 60 1.49 5.42 11.65
CA LYS A 60 0.78 5.65 12.93
C LYS A 60 0.55 4.38 13.71
N VAL A 61 0.17 3.30 13.02
CA VAL A 61 -0.20 2.04 13.67
C VAL A 61 0.96 1.41 14.44
N PRO A 62 2.21 1.33 13.95
CA PRO A 62 3.29 0.77 14.77
C PRO A 62 3.66 1.64 15.97
N LEU A 63 3.40 2.95 15.93
CA LEU A 63 3.72 3.87 17.02
C LEU A 63 2.73 3.81 18.19
N ALA A 64 1.45 3.48 17.97
CA ALA A 64 0.46 3.52 19.05
C ALA A 64 0.55 2.34 20.05
N PRO A 65 0.79 1.08 19.63
CA PRO A 65 0.96 -0.07 20.51
C PRO A 65 2.42 -0.55 20.60
N GLY A 66 3.37 0.08 19.91
CA GLY A 66 4.76 -0.38 19.84
C GLY A 66 4.91 -1.77 19.19
N GLN A 67 3.99 -2.14 18.29
CA GLN A 67 4.01 -3.44 17.61
C GLN A 67 4.21 -3.32 16.10
N PRO A 68 4.87 -4.30 15.46
CA PRO A 68 4.93 -4.35 14.01
C PRO A 68 3.54 -4.40 13.37
N CYS A 69 3.42 -3.76 12.22
CA CYS A 69 2.21 -3.68 11.42
C CYS A 69 2.53 -4.06 9.98
N VAL A 70 1.54 -4.57 9.25
CA VAL A 70 1.59 -4.63 7.80
C VAL A 70 0.33 -3.99 7.27
N THR A 71 0.47 -3.00 6.41
CA THR A 71 -0.72 -2.37 5.83
C THR A 71 -1.45 -3.31 4.89
N GLY A 72 -2.73 -2.97 4.66
CA GLY A 72 -3.40 -3.38 3.44
C GLY A 72 -2.58 -2.98 2.21
N VAL A 73 -2.87 -3.64 1.10
CA VAL A 73 -2.27 -3.29 -0.20
C VAL A 73 -2.75 -1.89 -0.60
N TYR A 74 -1.83 -0.96 -0.86
CA TYR A 74 -2.15 0.38 -1.34
C TYR A 74 -1.33 0.74 -2.59
N ILE A 75 -1.77 1.77 -3.30
CA ILE A 75 -1.00 2.38 -4.39
C ILE A 75 -0.03 3.37 -3.76
N ASP A 76 1.26 3.08 -3.82
CA ASP A 76 2.29 3.98 -3.32
C ASP A 76 2.44 5.17 -4.28
N PRO A 77 2.33 6.43 -3.81
CA PRO A 77 2.56 7.60 -4.66
C PRO A 77 3.92 7.63 -5.37
N LEU A 78 4.93 6.92 -4.85
CA LEU A 78 6.23 6.76 -5.49
C LEU A 78 6.25 5.61 -6.53
N ARG A 79 5.24 4.73 -6.51
CA ARG A 79 5.08 3.53 -7.36
C ARG A 79 3.62 3.38 -7.80
N PRO A 80 3.09 4.32 -8.62
CA PRO A 80 1.65 4.44 -8.86
C PRO A 80 1.03 3.27 -9.64
N ASP A 81 1.84 2.42 -10.24
CA ASP A 81 1.44 1.22 -10.98
C ASP A 81 1.51 -0.07 -10.14
N GLU A 82 1.98 0.02 -8.90
CA GLU A 82 2.19 -1.14 -8.05
C GLU A 82 1.40 -1.09 -6.75
N TYR A 83 0.84 -2.25 -6.45
CA TYR A 83 0.18 -2.57 -5.20
C TYR A 83 1.24 -3.05 -4.20
N VAL A 84 1.45 -2.28 -3.12
CA VAL A 84 2.54 -2.51 -2.17
C VAL A 84 1.97 -2.62 -0.75
N PRO A 85 2.05 -3.79 -0.10
CA PRO A 85 2.03 -3.86 1.35
C PRO A 85 3.34 -3.31 1.93
N THR A 86 3.23 -2.52 2.99
CA THR A 86 4.38 -1.99 3.72
C THR A 86 4.42 -2.61 5.10
N PHE A 87 5.52 -3.29 5.37
CA PHE A 87 5.83 -3.93 6.64
C PHE A 87 6.55 -2.91 7.51
N THR A 88 6.07 -2.68 8.72
CA THR A 88 6.68 -1.70 9.62
C THR A 88 6.95 -2.27 10.99
N HIS A 89 8.03 -1.79 11.62
CA HIS A 89 8.40 -2.11 12.98
C HIS A 89 8.79 -0.83 13.73
N PRO A 90 8.27 -0.61 14.94
CA PRO A 90 8.64 0.57 15.71
C PRO A 90 10.05 0.41 16.28
N ILE A 91 10.80 1.52 16.30
CA ILE A 91 12.10 1.60 16.95
C ILE A 91 11.93 2.34 18.27
N VAL A 92 12.34 1.68 19.35
CA VAL A 92 12.39 2.26 20.69
C VAL A 92 13.85 2.50 21.06
N LYS A 93 14.15 3.71 21.52
CA LYS A 93 15.47 4.10 22.03
C LYS A 93 15.28 4.72 23.41
N ASP A 94 16.06 4.26 24.39
CA ASP A 94 16.02 4.77 25.77
C ASP A 94 14.59 4.77 26.38
N GLY A 95 13.80 3.75 26.04
CA GLY A 95 12.41 3.62 26.51
C GLY A 95 11.39 4.52 25.78
N ALA A 96 11.81 5.33 24.81
CA ALA A 96 10.94 6.19 24.02
C ALA A 96 10.88 5.75 22.54
N LEU A 97 9.72 5.95 21.90
CA LEU A 97 9.58 5.71 20.46
C LEU A 97 10.43 6.70 19.67
N ALA A 98 11.44 6.18 18.98
CA ALA A 98 12.33 6.96 18.12
C ALA A 98 11.80 7.06 16.68
N GLY A 99 10.97 6.11 16.24
CA GLY A 99 10.43 6.11 14.89
C GLY A 99 10.00 4.73 14.43
N VAL A 100 10.00 4.53 13.11
CA VAL A 100 9.53 3.32 12.45
C VAL A 100 10.54 2.95 11.36
N VAL A 101 10.95 1.69 11.32
CA VAL A 101 11.53 1.11 10.11
C VAL A 101 10.43 0.52 9.25
N GLY A 102 10.55 0.66 7.94
CA GLY A 102 9.58 0.16 6.98
C GLY A 102 10.24 -0.60 5.84
N MET A 103 9.49 -1.51 5.24
CA MET A 103 9.87 -2.28 4.08
C MET A 103 8.67 -2.47 3.16
N ASP A 104 8.82 -2.01 1.93
CA ASP A 104 7.85 -2.18 0.85
C ASP A 104 8.11 -3.48 0.13
N VAL A 105 7.08 -4.30 0.00
CA VAL A 105 7.13 -5.56 -0.74
C VAL A 105 6.15 -5.47 -1.89
N THR A 106 6.56 -5.81 -3.11
CA THR A 106 5.62 -5.76 -4.23
C THR A 106 4.62 -6.91 -4.14
N ALA A 107 3.34 -6.65 -4.41
CA ALA A 107 2.34 -7.71 -4.55
C ALA A 107 2.74 -8.72 -5.63
N GLN A 108 3.50 -8.29 -6.64
CA GLN A 108 4.02 -9.16 -7.69
C GLN A 108 5.08 -10.14 -7.15
N ALA A 109 5.99 -9.69 -6.28
CA ALA A 109 6.98 -10.57 -5.65
C ALA A 109 6.33 -11.54 -4.66
N LEU A 110 5.34 -11.07 -3.88
CA LEU A 110 4.53 -11.95 -3.04
C LEU A 110 3.77 -12.98 -3.87
N LYS A 111 3.20 -12.57 -5.01
CA LYS A 111 2.53 -13.49 -5.93
C LYS A 111 3.49 -14.56 -6.44
N ARG A 112 4.69 -14.17 -6.91
CA ARG A 112 5.68 -15.14 -7.41
C ARG A 112 6.06 -16.19 -6.35
N THR A 113 6.18 -15.79 -5.09
CA THR A 113 6.61 -16.66 -3.99
C THR A 113 5.46 -17.50 -3.42
N ALA A 114 4.28 -16.92 -3.23
CA ALA A 114 3.16 -17.57 -2.57
C ALA A 114 2.23 -18.36 -3.50
N LEU A 115 2.19 -18.05 -4.81
CA LEU A 115 1.18 -18.60 -5.72
C LEU A 115 1.24 -20.13 -5.86
N ALA A 116 2.43 -20.72 -5.88
CA ALA A 116 2.57 -22.17 -5.96
C ALA A 116 1.97 -22.86 -4.73
N THR A 117 2.27 -22.34 -3.53
CA THR A 117 1.71 -22.82 -2.27
C THR A 117 0.19 -22.64 -2.22
N LEU A 118 -0.33 -21.47 -2.59
CA LEU A 118 -1.78 -21.24 -2.63
C LEU A 118 -2.48 -22.20 -3.59
N ARG A 119 -1.93 -22.42 -4.79
CA ARG A 119 -2.49 -23.39 -5.75
C ARG A 119 -2.50 -24.82 -5.22
N SER A 120 -1.52 -25.19 -4.38
CA SER A 120 -1.52 -26.51 -3.72
C SER A 120 -2.63 -26.65 -2.67
N SER A 121 -3.09 -25.54 -2.09
CA SER A 121 -4.22 -25.51 -1.16
C SER A 121 -5.59 -25.49 -1.86
N GLY A 122 -5.66 -24.97 -3.09
CA GLY A 122 -6.85 -25.00 -3.92
C GLY A 122 -6.84 -23.95 -5.04
N PRO A 123 -7.68 -24.10 -6.08
CA PRO A 123 -7.74 -23.17 -7.21
C PRO A 123 -8.28 -21.78 -6.84
N HIS A 124 -8.99 -21.67 -5.71
CA HIS A 124 -9.56 -20.41 -5.22
C HIS A 124 -8.92 -19.94 -3.91
N ALA A 125 -7.76 -20.50 -3.53
CA ALA A 125 -7.07 -20.08 -2.32
C ALA A 125 -6.53 -18.65 -2.47
N ALA A 126 -6.53 -17.88 -1.38
CA ALA A 126 -6.02 -16.52 -1.36
C ALA A 126 -5.32 -16.19 -0.05
N LEU A 127 -4.24 -15.43 -0.13
CA LEU A 127 -3.63 -14.72 0.99
C LEU A 127 -4.30 -13.34 1.09
N VAL A 128 -4.90 -13.05 2.24
CA VAL A 128 -5.61 -11.80 2.52
C VAL A 128 -4.99 -11.09 3.70
N ASN A 129 -5.12 -9.77 3.75
CA ASN A 129 -4.88 -9.01 4.99
C ASN A 129 -6.05 -9.26 5.97
N THR A 130 -5.78 -9.30 7.28
CA THR A 130 -6.77 -9.40 8.37
C THR A 130 -7.87 -8.31 8.33
N GLY A 131 -7.73 -7.29 7.49
CA GLY A 131 -8.76 -6.27 7.18
C GLY A 131 -9.57 -6.46 5.88
N GLY A 132 -9.42 -7.57 5.14
CA GLY A 132 -10.32 -7.95 4.04
C GLY A 132 -9.82 -7.90 2.58
N PRO A 133 -8.83 -7.08 2.17
CA PRO A 133 -8.36 -7.11 0.78
C PRO A 133 -7.42 -8.30 0.52
N SER A 134 -7.60 -8.91 -0.64
CA SER A 134 -6.72 -9.92 -1.23
C SER A 134 -5.34 -9.33 -1.52
N ILE A 135 -4.28 -10.09 -1.22
CA ILE A 135 -2.89 -9.75 -1.53
C ILE A 135 -2.43 -10.60 -2.71
N VAL A 136 -2.67 -11.91 -2.63
CA VAL A 136 -2.37 -12.88 -3.68
C VAL A 136 -3.52 -13.87 -3.75
N SER A 137 -4.03 -14.12 -4.95
CA SER A 137 -5.01 -15.17 -5.19
C SER A 137 -4.51 -16.19 -6.22
N ALA A 138 -4.86 -17.45 -5.99
CA ALA A 138 -4.71 -18.52 -6.98
C ALA A 138 -5.76 -18.42 -8.10
N SER A 139 -6.90 -17.77 -7.83
CA SER A 139 -7.96 -17.52 -8.80
C SER A 139 -7.60 -16.36 -9.72
N ALA A 140 -7.91 -16.48 -11.01
CA ALA A 140 -7.77 -15.39 -11.97
C ALA A 140 -8.81 -14.27 -11.74
N ASP A 141 -9.89 -14.59 -11.02
CA ASP A 141 -11.06 -13.73 -10.85
C ASP A 141 -10.93 -12.77 -9.66
N VAL A 142 -9.83 -12.87 -8.92
CA VAL A 142 -9.53 -12.09 -7.72
C VAL A 142 -8.19 -11.39 -7.90
N ALA A 143 -8.23 -10.07 -8.00
CA ALA A 143 -7.04 -9.23 -8.08
C ALA A 143 -6.46 -8.92 -6.68
N ALA A 144 -5.24 -8.40 -6.64
CA ALA A 144 -4.73 -7.75 -5.43
C ALA A 144 -5.58 -6.50 -5.13
N GLY A 145 -5.92 -6.29 -3.86
CA GLY A 145 -6.81 -5.23 -3.40
C GLY A 145 -8.30 -5.59 -3.41
N ASP A 146 -8.73 -6.66 -4.08
CA ASP A 146 -10.13 -7.07 -4.07
C ASP A 146 -10.57 -7.48 -2.66
N ILE A 147 -11.68 -6.92 -2.18
CA ILE A 147 -12.32 -7.38 -0.95
C ILE A 147 -12.91 -8.76 -1.20
N VAL A 148 -12.50 -9.74 -0.39
CA VAL A 148 -12.94 -11.14 -0.49
C VAL A 148 -13.24 -11.69 0.90
N THR A 149 -14.11 -12.70 0.94
CA THR A 149 -14.39 -13.48 2.15
C THR A 149 -14.07 -14.94 1.90
N ALA A 150 -13.85 -15.71 2.98
CA ALA A 150 -13.76 -17.15 2.89
C ALA A 150 -15.07 -17.74 2.31
N ALA A 151 -14.95 -18.76 1.45
CA ALA A 151 -16.10 -19.52 0.99
C ALA A 151 -16.70 -20.35 2.15
N GLU A 152 -17.96 -20.75 2.02
CA GLU A 152 -18.57 -21.66 2.99
C GLU A 152 -17.77 -22.98 3.07
N GLY A 153 -17.40 -23.38 4.29
CA GLY A 153 -16.57 -24.56 4.53
C GLY A 153 -15.08 -24.40 4.19
N ALA A 154 -14.63 -23.21 3.78
CA ALA A 154 -13.21 -22.94 3.60
C ALA A 154 -12.46 -22.96 4.93
N GLN A 155 -11.22 -23.42 4.89
CA GLN A 155 -10.29 -23.34 6.02
C GLN A 155 -9.58 -21.99 6.00
N GLU A 156 -9.41 -21.40 7.18
CA GLU A 156 -8.66 -20.18 7.38
C GLU A 156 -7.38 -20.49 8.16
N PHE A 157 -6.23 -20.14 7.58
CA PHE A 157 -4.93 -20.35 8.19
C PHE A 157 -4.30 -19.00 8.51
N PRO A 158 -4.21 -18.60 9.79
CA PRO A 158 -3.50 -17.38 10.17
C PRO A 158 -2.02 -17.46 9.74
N VAL A 159 -1.53 -16.39 9.12
CA VAL A 159 -0.12 -16.24 8.73
C VAL A 159 0.44 -14.99 9.42
N GLY A 160 1.17 -15.23 10.51
CA GLY A 160 1.59 -14.15 11.40
C GLY A 160 0.38 -13.48 12.06
N ARG A 161 0.43 -12.15 12.19
CA ARG A 161 -0.60 -11.37 12.92
C ARG A 161 -1.56 -10.58 12.03
N GLN A 162 -1.21 -10.43 10.75
CA GLN A 162 -1.85 -9.46 9.84
C GLN A 162 -2.34 -10.11 8.54
N PHE A 163 -2.11 -11.41 8.36
CA PHE A 163 -2.53 -12.13 7.18
C PHE A 163 -3.27 -13.41 7.54
N THR A 164 -4.14 -13.82 6.64
CA THR A 164 -4.83 -15.10 6.69
C THR A 164 -4.79 -15.71 5.29
N ILE A 165 -4.59 -17.02 5.19
CA ILE A 165 -4.84 -17.78 3.96
C ILE A 165 -6.24 -18.36 4.05
N PHE A 166 -7.09 -18.03 3.08
CA PHE A 166 -8.33 -18.76 2.83
C PHE A 166 -8.04 -19.90 1.86
N SER A 167 -8.46 -21.12 2.17
CA SER A 167 -8.34 -22.26 1.25
C SER A 167 -9.21 -22.10 0.01
N ALA A 168 -10.29 -21.31 0.12
CA ALA A 168 -11.12 -20.88 -0.99
C ALA A 168 -11.79 -19.53 -0.66
N THR A 169 -11.79 -18.60 -1.62
CA THR A 169 -12.59 -17.37 -1.56
C THR A 169 -14.00 -17.61 -2.07
N ALA A 170 -15.00 -16.95 -1.49
CA ALA A 170 -16.35 -16.95 -2.04
C ALA A 170 -16.34 -16.34 -3.46
N SER A 171 -16.96 -17.03 -4.43
CA SER A 171 -17.12 -16.46 -5.77
C SER A 171 -17.91 -15.16 -5.68
N ARG A 172 -17.41 -14.10 -6.34
CA ARG A 172 -18.30 -12.99 -6.68
C ARG A 172 -19.43 -13.58 -7.51
N ARG A 173 -20.67 -13.55 -7.01
CA ARG A 173 -21.81 -13.64 -7.93
C ARG A 173 -21.55 -12.57 -8.99
N PRO A 174 -21.61 -12.87 -10.30
CA PRO A 174 -21.59 -11.81 -11.29
C PRO A 174 -22.69 -10.84 -10.89
N ALA A 175 -22.33 -9.58 -10.69
CA ALA A 175 -23.32 -8.53 -10.51
C ALA A 175 -24.28 -8.67 -11.69
N GLN A 176 -25.56 -8.93 -11.39
CA GLN A 176 -26.61 -8.74 -12.39
C GLN A 176 -26.37 -7.36 -12.98
N THR A 177 -26.23 -7.32 -14.30
CA THR A 177 -25.77 -6.21 -15.14
C THR A 177 -26.21 -4.87 -14.58
N ALA A 178 -25.34 -4.21 -13.80
CA ALA A 178 -25.56 -2.84 -13.37
C ALA A 178 -25.25 -1.96 -14.59
N GLU A 179 -26.29 -1.28 -15.06
CA GLU A 179 -26.24 -0.33 -16.16
C GLU A 179 -25.02 0.60 -16.03
N ARG A 180 -24.31 0.75 -17.15
CA ARG A 180 -23.14 1.64 -17.27
C ARG A 180 -23.48 3.02 -16.72
N CYS A 181 -22.86 3.39 -15.60
CA CYS A 181 -22.83 4.77 -15.16
C CYS A 181 -22.05 5.59 -16.20
N PRO A 182 -22.65 6.62 -16.84
CA PRO A 182 -21.99 7.35 -17.90
C PRO A 182 -20.84 8.20 -17.34
N VAL A 183 -19.64 7.97 -17.90
CA VAL A 183 -18.44 8.79 -17.72
C VAL A 183 -18.80 10.26 -17.93
N GLN A 184 -18.64 11.07 -16.87
CA GLN A 184 -18.63 12.52 -17.00
C GLN A 184 -17.38 12.92 -17.79
N THR A 185 -17.60 13.25 -19.07
CA THR A 185 -16.64 13.94 -19.92
C THR A 185 -16.20 15.24 -19.27
N ALA A 186 -14.91 15.36 -18.97
CA ALA A 186 -14.26 16.61 -18.58
C ALA A 186 -14.51 17.67 -19.66
N LYS A 187 -15.22 18.74 -19.30
CA LYS A 187 -15.38 19.93 -20.14
C LYS A 187 -14.01 20.58 -20.34
N ARG A 188 -13.54 20.59 -21.59
CA ARG A 188 -12.44 21.44 -22.07
C ARG A 188 -12.75 22.91 -21.73
N ARG A 189 -11.83 23.61 -21.07
CA ARG A 189 -11.82 25.09 -21.02
C ARG A 189 -11.46 25.62 -22.41
N PRO A 190 -12.24 26.55 -23.01
CA PRO A 190 -11.74 27.35 -24.11
C PRO A 190 -10.94 28.54 -23.59
N ALA A 191 -9.92 28.91 -24.37
CA ALA A 191 -9.05 30.05 -24.20
C ALA A 191 -9.73 31.37 -24.62
N GLY A 192 -9.28 32.49 -24.03
CA GLY A 192 -9.36 33.82 -24.65
C GLY A 192 -10.32 34.83 -24.01
N SER A 193 -9.72 35.85 -23.38
CA SER A 193 -10.23 37.18 -22.93
C SER A 193 -10.91 38.01 -24.05
N PRO A 194 -11.31 39.31 -23.91
CA PRO A 194 -11.22 40.26 -22.78
C PRO A 194 -12.51 41.14 -22.57
N CYS A 195 -12.49 42.04 -21.57
CA CYS A 195 -13.17 43.37 -21.50
C CYS A 195 -13.02 43.91 -20.05
N GLN A 196 -12.10 44.84 -19.77
CA GLN A 196 -12.23 46.31 -19.79
C GLN A 196 -13.27 46.95 -18.84
N HIS A 197 -12.72 47.67 -17.86
CA HIS A 197 -13.10 48.99 -17.29
C HIS A 197 -14.51 49.19 -16.71
N SER A 198 -14.57 49.51 -15.41
CA SER A 198 -14.93 50.87 -14.95
C SER A 198 -14.68 51.04 -13.44
N ASP A 199 -14.05 52.15 -13.09
CA ASP A 199 -14.03 52.77 -11.76
C ASP A 199 -15.44 52.96 -11.19
N VAL A 200 -15.57 53.05 -9.86
CA VAL A 200 -16.17 54.21 -9.14
C VAL A 200 -15.88 54.08 -7.63
N ARG A 201 -15.11 55.08 -7.15
CA ARG A 201 -14.94 55.67 -5.80
C ARG A 201 -14.23 54.89 -4.70
#